data_AF-A0A6G3X4Q4-F1
#
_entry.id   AF-A0A6G3X4Q4-F1
#
_cell.length_a   1.000
_cell.length_b   1.000
_cell.length_c   1.000
_cell.angle_alpha   90.00
_cell.angle_beta   90.00
_cell.angle_gamma   90.00
#
_symmetry.space_group_name_H-M   'P 1'
#
loop_
_entity.id
_entity.type
_entity.pdbx_description
1 polymer ?
#
loop_
_entity_poly.entity_id
_entity_poly.type
_entity_poly.pdbx_seq_one_letter_code
_entity_poly.pdbx_strand_id
1 'polypeptide(L)' 'MTLNGSFGARLRARKLYRNSPDRLLVVPLDHSVTDGPIATAAGLNHMVGRLSDNGVDAIVLHKGTLRRLDPE' A
#
# COMPACT_ATOMS: atom_id res chain seq x y z
N MET A 1 -0.54 -8.56 -17.72
CA MET A 1 0.40 -9.36 -16.90
C MET A 1 1.70 -9.49 -17.69
N THR A 2 2.84 -9.02 -17.17
CA THR A 2 4.11 -9.02 -17.94
C THR A 2 4.52 -10.43 -18.33
N LEU A 3 4.71 -10.66 -19.63
CA LEU A 3 5.04 -11.97 -20.21
C LEU A 3 6.39 -12.53 -19.71
N ASN A 4 7.26 -11.67 -19.16
CA ASN A 4 8.64 -12.01 -18.75
C ASN A 4 8.87 -12.02 -17.22
N GLY A 5 7.83 -12.23 -16.40
CA GLY A 5 7.96 -12.25 -14.94
C GLY A 5 8.19 -13.66 -14.37
N SER A 6 9.10 -13.79 -13.39
CA SER A 6 9.23 -15.04 -12.60
C SER A 6 7.91 -15.41 -11.93
N PHE A 7 7.73 -16.69 -11.57
CA PHE A 7 6.53 -17.15 -10.87
C PHE A 7 6.24 -16.32 -9.60
N GLY A 8 7.26 -16.06 -8.79
CA GLY A 8 7.12 -15.25 -7.57
C GLY A 8 6.75 -13.79 -7.86
N ALA A 9 7.30 -13.19 -8.90
CA ALA A 9 6.92 -11.83 -9.32
C ALA A 9 5.45 -11.78 -9.77
N ARG A 10 5.02 -12.77 -10.57
CA ARG A 10 3.63 -12.92 -11.01
C ARG A 10 2.67 -13.11 -9.84
N LEU A 11 3.02 -13.95 -8.86
CA LEU A 11 2.19 -14.16 -7.67
C LEU A 11 2.04 -12.88 -6.84
N ARG A 12 3.12 -12.13 -6.62
CA ARG A 12 3.07 -10.84 -5.91
C ARG A 12 2.24 -9.80 -6.66
N ALA A 13 2.41 -9.70 -7.98
CA ALA A 13 1.62 -8.78 -8.80
C ALA A 13 0.11 -9.10 -8.72
N ARG A 14 -0.28 -10.39 -8.76
CA ARG A 14 -1.69 -10.79 -8.62
C ARG A 14 -2.33 -10.32 -7.32
N LYS A 15 -1.57 -10.21 -6.23
CA LYS A 15 -2.10 -9.74 -4.94
C LYS A 15 -2.51 -8.26 -4.95
N LEU A 16 -2.03 -7.49 -5.92
CA LEU A 16 -2.37 -6.07 -6.06
C LEU A 16 -3.70 -5.87 -6.80
N TYR A 17 -4.07 -6.74 -7.74
CA TYR A 17 -5.32 -6.60 -8.51
C TYR A 17 -6.52 -7.12 -7.70
N ARG A 18 -6.96 -6.35 -6.69
CA ARG A 18 -8.08 -6.72 -5.81
C ARG A 18 -9.42 -6.28 -6.35
N ASN A 19 -9.47 -5.07 -6.91
CA ASN A 19 -10.73 -4.41 -7.27
C ASN A 19 -11.00 -4.41 -8.79
N SER A 20 -9.99 -4.68 -9.61
CA SER A 20 -10.09 -4.72 -11.08
C SER A 20 -9.09 -5.71 -11.67
N PRO A 21 -9.41 -6.40 -12.79
CA PRO A 21 -8.51 -7.35 -13.43
C PRO A 21 -7.34 -6.69 -14.19
N ASP A 22 -7.47 -5.40 -14.55
CA ASP A 22 -6.55 -4.70 -15.44
C ASP A 22 -6.11 -3.32 -14.92
N ARG A 23 -6.76 -2.78 -13.88
CA ARG A 23 -6.43 -1.48 -13.29
C ARG A 23 -5.99 -1.63 -11.83
N LEU A 24 -5.19 -0.66 -11.39
CA LEU A 24 -4.73 -0.55 -10.02
C LEU A 24 -4.94 0.87 -9.51
N LEU A 25 -5.52 1.00 -8.33
CA LEU A 25 -5.51 2.23 -7.53
C LEU A 25 -4.47 2.10 -6.41
N VAL A 26 -3.35 2.79 -6.55
CA VAL A 26 -2.24 2.76 -5.59
C VAL A 26 -2.06 4.14 -4.94
N VAL A 27 -2.01 4.19 -3.61
CA VAL A 27 -1.87 5.44 -2.86
C VAL A 27 -0.47 5.54 -2.23
N PRO A 28 0.36 6.53 -2.63
CA PRO A 28 1.67 6.75 -2.03
C PRO A 28 1.57 7.51 -0.70
N LEU A 29 2.21 6.98 0.34
CA LEU A 29 2.32 7.56 1.69
C LEU A 29 3.77 7.47 2.24
N ASP A 30 4.75 7.31 1.36
CA ASP A 30 6.16 7.12 1.71
C ASP A 30 6.96 8.43 1.85
N HIS A 31 6.34 9.57 1.53
CA HIS A 31 6.96 10.89 1.61
C HIS A 31 7.33 11.33 3.05
N SER A 32 6.77 10.71 4.09
CA SER A 32 7.02 11.07 5.50
C SER A 32 8.48 10.92 5.95
N VAL A 33 9.33 10.25 5.16
CA VAL A 33 10.78 10.17 5.45
C VAL A 33 11.48 11.49 5.10
N THR A 34 11.06 12.14 4.03
CA THR A 34 11.65 13.39 3.54
C THR A 34 10.97 14.59 4.19
N ASP A 35 9.64 14.57 4.31
CA ASP A 35 8.85 15.70 4.80
C ASP A 35 8.73 15.74 6.33
N GLY A 36 9.22 14.70 7.02
CA GLY A 36 9.01 14.50 8.44
C GLY A 36 7.62 13.92 8.76
N PRO A 37 7.24 13.85 10.05
CA PRO A 37 5.98 13.23 10.47
C PRO A 37 4.75 13.98 9.94
N ILE A 38 4.18 13.51 8.82
CA ILE A 38 2.96 14.08 8.22
C ILE A 38 1.71 13.75 9.06
N ALA A 39 1.71 12.62 9.77
CA ALA A 39 0.63 12.19 10.64
C ALA A 39 1.17 11.51 11.90
N THR A 40 0.36 11.53 12.98
CA THR A 40 0.59 10.70 14.17
C THR A 40 0.41 9.21 13.81
N ALA A 41 0.92 8.30 14.64
CA ALA A 41 0.74 6.85 14.41
C ALA A 41 -0.76 6.47 14.33
N ALA A 42 -1.57 6.97 15.25
CA ALA A 42 -3.02 6.77 15.24
C ALA A 42 -3.69 7.38 13.99
N GLY A 43 -3.26 8.58 13.56
CA GLY A 43 -3.77 9.21 12.35
C GLY A 43 -3.42 8.41 11.08
N LEU A 44 -2.23 7.84 11.04
CA LEU A 44 -1.80 6.97 9.96
C LEU A 44 -2.60 5.66 9.92
N ASN A 45 -2.81 5.00 11.07
CA ASN A 45 -3.64 3.79 11.15
C ASN A 45 -5.06 4.07 10.65
N HIS A 46 -5.66 5.17 11.11
CA HIS A 46 -6.98 5.58 10.65
C HIS A 46 -7.02 5.84 9.13
N MET A 47 -6.01 6.52 8.58
CA MET A 47 -5.93 6.78 7.15
C MET A 47 -5.76 5.49 6.34
N VAL A 48 -4.89 4.56 6.77
CA VAL A 48 -4.70 3.26 6.13
C VAL A 48 -6.00 2.45 6.14
N GLY A 49 -6.70 2.40 7.28
CA GLY A 49 -8.01 1.74 7.40
C GLY A 49 -9.02 2.33 6.42
N ARG A 50 -9.16 3.67 6.40
CA ARG A 50 -10.05 4.34 5.44
C ARG A 50 -9.72 4.04 3.99
N LEU A 51 -8.44 4.04 3.61
CA LEU A 51 -8.03 3.71 2.24
C LEU A 51 -8.37 2.25 1.90
N SER A 52 -8.13 1.32 2.83
CA SER A 52 -8.50 -0.09 2.68
C SER A 52 -10.02 -0.26 2.47
N ASP A 53 -10.84 0.45 3.24
CA ASP A 53 -12.31 0.38 3.15
C ASP A 53 -12.86 0.98 1.85
N ASN A 54 -12.09 1.85 1.17
CA ASN A 54 -12.55 2.59 -0.01
C ASN A 54 -12.02 2.01 -1.34
N GLY A 55 -11.63 0.73 -1.36
CA GLY A 55 -11.29 0.03 -2.61
C GLY A 55 -9.93 0.39 -3.19
N VAL A 56 -8.97 0.79 -2.35
CA VAL A 56 -7.57 0.91 -2.76
C VAL A 56 -6.95 -0.48 -2.91
N ASP A 57 -6.22 -0.68 -3.99
CA ASP A 57 -5.55 -1.95 -4.30
C ASP A 57 -4.26 -2.13 -3.48
N ALA A 58 -3.51 -1.03 -3.31
CA ALA A 58 -2.28 -1.02 -2.52
C ALA A 58 -1.92 0.37 -1.97
N ILE A 59 -1.17 0.36 -0.88
CA ILE A 59 -0.62 1.57 -0.25
C ILE A 59 0.91 1.43 -0.25
N VAL A 60 1.62 2.46 -0.70
CA VAL A 60 3.09 2.50 -0.68
C VAL A 60 3.54 3.23 0.58
N LEU A 61 4.35 2.55 1.38
CA LEU A 61 4.86 3.07 2.65
C LEU A 61 6.36 2.84 2.76
N HIS A 62 7.04 3.77 3.42
CA HIS A 62 8.40 3.51 3.84
C HIS A 62 8.44 2.42 4.93
N LYS A 63 9.45 1.53 4.85
CA LYS A 63 9.65 0.40 5.78
C LYS A 63 9.65 0.79 7.27
N GLY A 64 10.12 1.98 7.61
CA GLY A 64 10.10 2.48 8.99
C GLY A 64 8.70 2.88 9.46
N THR A 65 7.89 3.43 8.56
CA THR A 65 6.50 3.81 8.83
C THR A 65 5.62 2.57 8.94
N LEU A 66 5.83 1.56 8.08
CA LEU A 66 5.12 0.28 8.12
C LEU A 66 5.19 -0.41 9.49
N ARG A 67 6.33 -0.33 10.19
CA ARG A 67 6.52 -0.95 11.52
C ARG A 67 5.68 -0.32 12.63
N ARG A 68 5.09 0.85 12.37
CA ARG A 68 4.25 1.58 13.33
C ARG A 68 2.75 1.38 13.07
N LEU A 69 2.41 0.63 12.01
CA LEU A 69 1.02 0.32 11.73
C LEU A 69 0.53 -0.79 12.66
N ASP A 70 -0.71 -0.66 13.10
CA ASP A 70 -1.40 -1.76 13.77
C ASP A 70 -1.73 -2.85 12.73
N PRO A 71 -1.43 -4.12 13.01
CA PRO A 71 -1.69 -5.22 12.08
C PRO A 71 -3.15 -5.72 12.09
N GLU A 72 -3.95 -5.21 13.03
CA GLU A 72 -5.37 -5.52 13.26
C GLU A 72 -6.25 -4.36 12.77
#